data_AF-A0A0S8JH90-F1
#
_entry.id   AF-A0A0S8JH90-F1
#
_cell.length_a   1.000
_cell.length_b   1.000
_cell.length_c   1.000
_cell.angle_alpha   90.00
_cell.angle_beta   90.00
_cell.angle_gamma   90.00
#
_symmetry.space_group_name_H-M   'P 1'
#
loop_
_entity.id
_entity.type
_entity.pdbx_description
1 polymer ?
#
loop_
_entity_poly.entity_id
_entity_poly.type
_entity_poly.pdbx_seq_one_letter_code
_entity_poly.pdbx_strand_id
1 'polypeptide(L)'
;KIWEAIKWPAGAQMQHLRTFVMSEGRQYQDLVPHRDLVSPNESGGEMGWVGWSYCARTEAKDFFLLYFEKDCPRAIVSGAVPSATYAARWFNPRSGGWTSAGGFDMLVADESGRIALTEFPDGEGTSAIDWGLRLKRLEPLSGDAEESLLPLSPGVQEKPNQ
;
A
#
# COMPACT_ATOMS: atom_id res chain seq x y z
N LYS A 1 -1.81 -19.34 -10.26
CA LYS A 1 -2.84 -18.37 -9.78
C LYS A 1 -2.44 -17.88 -8.39
N ILE A 2 -2.76 -16.64 -7.97
CA ILE A 2 -2.25 -16.05 -6.71
C ILE A 2 -2.43 -16.94 -5.45
N TRP A 3 -3.48 -17.75 -5.42
CA TRP A 3 -3.74 -18.70 -4.34
C TRP A 3 -2.70 -19.82 -4.19
N GLU A 4 -1.89 -20.12 -5.23
CA GLU A 4 -0.80 -21.11 -5.17
C GLU A 4 0.44 -20.56 -4.44
N ALA A 5 0.61 -19.23 -4.44
CA ALA A 5 1.72 -18.56 -3.76
C ALA A 5 1.44 -18.35 -2.26
N ILE A 6 0.17 -18.34 -1.87
CA ILE A 6 -0.27 -18.16 -0.48
C ILE A 6 -0.45 -19.54 0.16
N LYS A 7 0.66 -20.27 0.40
CA LYS A 7 0.63 -21.52 1.19
C LYS A 7 0.76 -21.19 2.68
N TRP A 8 -0.32 -20.71 3.31
CA TRP A 8 -0.33 -20.38 4.74
C TRP A 8 -0.51 -21.60 5.66
N PRO A 9 0.24 -21.70 6.78
CA PRO A 9 -0.01 -22.68 7.82
C PRO A 9 -0.99 -22.13 8.87
N ALA A 10 -2.31 -22.25 8.65
CA ALA A 10 -3.35 -22.44 9.68
C ALA A 10 -4.75 -22.11 9.14
N GLY A 11 -5.67 -23.07 9.21
CA GLY A 11 -7.05 -22.96 8.71
C GLY A 11 -7.92 -21.85 9.34
N ALA A 12 -7.49 -21.21 10.44
CA ALA A 12 -8.21 -20.10 11.08
C ALA A 12 -7.95 -18.73 10.43
N GLN A 13 -6.77 -18.50 9.84
CA GLN A 13 -6.44 -17.23 9.15
C GLN A 13 -7.09 -17.14 7.76
N MET A 14 -7.44 -18.29 7.18
CA MET A 14 -8.13 -18.40 5.88
C MET A 14 -9.48 -17.68 5.85
N GLN A 15 -10.18 -17.55 6.98
CA GLN A 15 -11.50 -16.92 7.01
C GLN A 15 -11.47 -15.42 6.64
N HIS A 16 -10.34 -14.76 6.89
CA HIS A 16 -10.14 -13.34 6.64
C HIS A 16 -9.39 -13.05 5.32
N LEU A 17 -8.82 -14.09 4.70
CA LEU A 17 -8.14 -14.00 3.40
C LEU A 17 -9.04 -13.39 2.33
N ARG A 18 -10.32 -13.80 2.28
CA ARG A 18 -11.28 -13.26 1.30
C ARG A 18 -11.44 -11.75 1.45
N THR A 19 -11.61 -11.27 2.68
CA THR A 19 -11.74 -9.84 2.99
C THR A 19 -10.49 -9.06 2.55
N PHE A 20 -9.31 -9.63 2.78
CA PHE A 20 -8.04 -9.01 2.42
C PHE A 20 -7.87 -8.91 0.90
N VAL A 21 -8.01 -10.03 0.20
CA VAL A 21 -7.80 -10.13 -1.26
C VAL A 21 -8.86 -9.33 -2.02
N MET A 22 -10.13 -9.39 -1.61
CA MET A 22 -11.22 -8.67 -2.29
C MET A 22 -11.36 -7.20 -1.85
N SER A 23 -10.35 -6.63 -1.19
CA SER A 23 -10.36 -5.26 -0.68
C SER A 23 -10.61 -4.19 -1.73
N GLU A 24 -10.28 -4.48 -2.99
CA GLU A 24 -10.52 -3.65 -4.17
C GLU A 24 -11.53 -4.29 -5.14
N GLY A 25 -12.53 -5.00 -4.61
CA GLY A 25 -13.63 -5.56 -5.40
C GLY A 25 -13.17 -6.64 -6.36
N ARG A 26 -13.14 -6.36 -7.67
CA ARG A 26 -12.74 -7.33 -8.72
C ARG A 26 -11.28 -7.22 -9.15
N GLN A 27 -10.58 -6.14 -8.78
CA GLN A 27 -9.20 -5.90 -9.22
C GLN A 27 -8.20 -6.97 -8.75
N TYR A 28 -8.55 -7.77 -7.74
CA TYR A 28 -7.70 -8.90 -7.30
C TYR A 28 -7.50 -9.95 -8.40
N GLN A 29 -8.38 -10.01 -9.41
CA GLN A 29 -8.26 -10.95 -10.53
C GLN A 29 -7.08 -10.59 -11.44
N ASP A 30 -6.67 -9.32 -11.43
CA ASP A 30 -5.58 -8.79 -12.24
C ASP A 30 -4.24 -8.79 -11.47
N LEU A 31 -4.23 -9.25 -10.21
CA LEU A 31 -3.01 -9.35 -9.41
C LEU A 31 -2.12 -10.47 -9.94
N VAL A 32 -0.88 -10.10 -10.29
CA VAL A 32 0.19 -11.02 -10.67
C VAL A 32 1.19 -11.11 -9.51
N PRO A 33 1.51 -12.33 -9.01
CA PRO A 33 2.55 -12.50 -8.00
C PRO A 33 3.93 -12.09 -8.53
N HIS A 34 4.64 -11.29 -7.74
CA HIS A 34 5.97 -10.80 -8.03
C HIS A 34 6.83 -10.79 -6.76
N ARG A 35 7.50 -11.91 -6.50
CA ARG A 35 8.34 -12.11 -5.32
C ARG A 35 9.48 -11.09 -5.21
N ASP A 36 10.04 -10.65 -6.33
CA ASP A 36 11.22 -9.77 -6.35
C ASP A 36 10.88 -8.27 -6.21
N LEU A 37 9.58 -7.93 -6.12
CA LEU A 37 9.13 -6.55 -5.91
C LEU A 37 9.07 -6.16 -4.44
N VAL A 38 9.42 -7.03 -3.52
CA VAL A 38 9.52 -6.71 -2.10
C VAL A 38 10.86 -7.23 -1.56
N SER A 39 11.54 -6.41 -0.78
CA SER A 39 12.84 -6.74 -0.21
C SER A 39 12.91 -6.34 1.26
N PRO A 40 13.37 -7.22 2.16
CA PRO A 40 13.74 -8.62 1.88
C PRO A 40 12.49 -9.49 1.65
N ASN A 41 12.58 -10.43 0.70
CA ASN A 41 11.53 -11.42 0.42
C ASN A 41 11.71 -12.74 1.17
N GLU A 42 12.93 -13.03 1.62
CA GLU A 42 13.28 -14.14 2.51
C GLU A 42 14.28 -13.62 3.55
N SER A 43 13.84 -13.35 4.77
CA SER A 43 14.72 -12.81 5.83
C SER A 43 15.09 -13.83 6.91
N GLY A 44 14.82 -15.11 6.69
CA GLY A 44 15.28 -16.15 7.61
C GLY A 44 16.81 -16.28 7.57
N GLY A 45 17.47 -16.26 8.73
CA GLY A 45 18.93 -16.48 8.83
C GLY A 45 19.37 -17.87 8.34
N GLU A 46 20.59 -18.32 8.65
CA GLU A 46 21.18 -19.60 8.15
C GLU A 46 20.37 -20.89 8.49
N MET A 47 19.26 -20.79 9.23
CA MET A 47 18.27 -21.86 9.47
C MET A 47 16.82 -21.47 9.07
N GLY A 48 16.68 -20.55 8.11
CA GLY A 48 15.55 -19.63 7.97
C GLY A 48 14.27 -20.15 7.30
N TRP A 49 13.26 -20.49 8.11
CA TRP A 49 11.89 -20.79 7.66
C TRP A 49 10.86 -19.71 8.06
N VAL A 50 11.30 -18.51 8.46
CA VAL A 50 10.43 -17.42 8.98
C VAL A 50 10.81 -16.06 8.39
N GLY A 51 9.90 -15.08 8.48
CA GLY A 51 10.13 -13.71 7.99
C GLY A 51 9.96 -13.54 6.48
N TRP A 52 9.14 -14.37 5.84
CA TRP A 52 8.95 -14.25 4.40
C TRP A 52 8.03 -13.06 4.09
N SER A 53 8.28 -12.44 2.95
CA SER A 53 7.39 -11.42 2.40
C SER A 53 7.01 -11.72 0.96
N TYR A 54 5.74 -11.47 0.67
CA TYR A 54 5.12 -11.80 -0.61
C TYR A 54 4.48 -10.55 -1.17
N CYS A 55 4.59 -10.37 -2.49
CA CYS A 55 4.02 -9.24 -3.19
C CYS A 55 3.27 -9.73 -4.44
N ALA A 56 2.11 -9.14 -4.68
CA ALA A 56 1.42 -9.19 -5.95
C ALA A 56 1.00 -7.78 -6.35
N ARG A 57 0.97 -7.53 -7.66
CA ARG A 57 0.64 -6.21 -8.21
C ARG A 57 -0.15 -6.36 -9.50
N THR A 58 -1.04 -5.42 -9.76
CA THR A 58 -1.64 -5.24 -11.09
C THR A 58 -0.60 -4.77 -12.11
N GLU A 59 -0.83 -5.03 -13.39
CA GLU A 59 0.04 -4.52 -14.46
C GLU A 59 0.05 -2.98 -14.50
N ALA A 60 -1.09 -2.35 -14.25
CA ALA A 60 -1.26 -0.89 -14.17
C ALA A 60 -0.50 -0.22 -13.01
N LYS A 61 0.08 -1.03 -12.10
CA LYS A 61 0.85 -0.59 -10.93
C LYS A 61 0.04 0.30 -9.97
N ASP A 62 -1.28 0.21 -10.03
CA ASP A 62 -2.20 1.02 -9.23
C ASP A 62 -2.63 0.29 -7.95
N PHE A 63 -2.40 -1.02 -7.87
CA PHE A 63 -2.78 -1.84 -6.74
C PHE A 63 -1.71 -2.89 -6.44
N PHE A 64 -1.22 -2.87 -5.20
CA PHE A 64 -0.34 -3.88 -4.63
C PHE A 64 -1.03 -4.54 -3.45
N LEU A 65 -0.83 -5.86 -3.34
CA LEU A 65 -1.21 -6.66 -2.19
C LEU A 65 0.03 -7.37 -1.66
N LEU A 66 0.39 -7.08 -0.41
CA LEU A 66 1.57 -7.64 0.23
C LEU A 66 1.18 -8.42 1.49
N TYR A 67 1.97 -9.45 1.79
CA TYR A 67 1.84 -10.23 3.00
C TYR A 67 3.21 -10.42 3.62
N PHE A 68 3.29 -10.20 4.93
CA PHE A 68 4.50 -10.33 5.74
C PHE A 68 4.23 -11.35 6.83
N GLU A 69 5.04 -12.39 6.91
CA GLU A 69 5.01 -13.31 8.04
C GLU A 69 5.59 -12.63 9.28
N LYS A 70 5.32 -13.21 10.46
CA LYS A 70 6.06 -12.91 11.68
C LYS A 70 7.58 -12.97 11.45
N ASP A 71 8.31 -12.14 12.18
CA ASP A 71 9.78 -11.98 12.14
C ASP A 71 10.29 -11.40 10.80
N CYS A 72 9.42 -10.74 10.03
CA CYS A 72 9.81 -10.02 8.82
C CYS A 72 10.30 -8.62 9.19
N PRO A 73 11.51 -8.21 8.77
CA PRO A 73 11.97 -6.84 8.96
C PRO A 73 11.22 -5.88 8.04
N ARG A 74 11.34 -4.58 8.31
CA ARG A 74 10.81 -3.52 7.45
C ARG A 74 11.28 -3.71 6.00
N ALA A 75 10.35 -3.62 5.07
CA ALA A 75 10.60 -3.90 3.66
C ALA A 75 10.56 -2.65 2.78
N ILE A 76 11.16 -2.78 1.60
CA ILE A 76 11.08 -1.84 0.48
C ILE A 76 10.28 -2.51 -0.63
N VAL A 77 9.27 -1.81 -1.14
CA VAL A 77 8.49 -2.26 -2.30
C VAL A 77 9.06 -1.59 -3.56
N SER A 78 9.30 -2.37 -4.60
CA SER A 78 9.82 -1.91 -5.89
C SER A 78 8.74 -1.99 -6.97
N GLY A 79 8.98 -1.32 -8.10
CA GLY A 79 8.09 -1.39 -9.25
C GLY A 79 6.81 -0.56 -9.11
N ALA A 80 6.77 0.41 -8.19
CA ALA A 80 5.78 1.47 -8.23
C ALA A 80 5.99 2.35 -9.47
N VAL A 81 4.97 3.14 -9.83
CA VAL A 81 5.18 4.30 -10.70
C VAL A 81 6.09 5.29 -9.97
N PRO A 82 7.19 5.75 -10.59
CA PRO A 82 8.07 6.77 -10.01
C PRO A 82 7.32 8.01 -9.55
N SER A 83 7.69 8.55 -8.39
CA SER A 83 7.13 9.79 -7.81
C SER A 83 5.62 9.76 -7.55
N ALA A 84 4.96 8.61 -7.68
CA ALA A 84 3.53 8.48 -7.42
C ALA A 84 3.26 8.25 -5.92
N THR A 85 2.11 8.75 -5.46
CA THR A 85 1.63 8.58 -4.09
C THR A 85 0.72 7.37 -3.99
N TYR A 86 0.88 6.58 -2.92
CA TYR A 86 0.08 5.40 -2.63
C TYR A 86 -0.54 5.50 -1.24
N ALA A 87 -1.83 5.19 -1.14
CA ALA A 87 -2.53 4.97 0.12
C ALA A 87 -2.20 3.57 0.65
N ALA A 88 -1.52 3.51 1.79
CA ALA A 88 -1.15 2.31 2.50
C ALA A 88 -2.14 1.99 3.62
N ARG A 89 -2.67 0.75 3.64
CA ARG A 89 -3.51 0.24 4.73
C ARG A 89 -3.10 -1.15 5.14
N TRP A 90 -2.82 -1.30 6.43
CA TRP A 90 -2.46 -2.58 7.02
C TRP A 90 -3.70 -3.39 7.37
N PHE A 91 -3.57 -4.71 7.33
CA PHE A 91 -4.62 -5.67 7.61
C PHE A 91 -4.10 -6.68 8.61
N ASN A 92 -4.84 -6.88 9.70
CA ASN A 92 -4.56 -7.91 10.69
C ASN A 92 -5.26 -9.22 10.28
N PRO A 93 -4.53 -10.26 9.83
CA PRO A 93 -5.13 -11.52 9.37
C PRO A 93 -5.73 -12.35 10.51
N ARG A 94 -5.40 -12.07 11.77
CA ARG A 94 -5.94 -12.78 12.94
C ARG A 94 -7.32 -12.25 13.34
N SER A 95 -7.57 -10.95 13.19
CA SER A 95 -8.86 -10.34 13.51
C SER A 95 -9.73 -10.04 12.27
N GLY A 96 -9.13 -10.00 11.09
CA GLY A 96 -9.79 -9.59 9.85
C GLY A 96 -10.02 -8.08 9.74
N GLY A 97 -9.42 -7.30 10.63
CA GLY A 97 -9.56 -5.84 10.68
C GLY A 97 -8.47 -5.10 9.92
N TRP A 98 -8.83 -3.99 9.28
CA TRP A 98 -7.87 -3.02 8.74
C TRP A 98 -7.43 -2.06 9.85
N THR A 99 -6.17 -1.63 9.83
CA THR A 99 -5.73 -0.53 10.68
C THR A 99 -6.50 0.74 10.33
N SER A 100 -6.84 1.51 11.36
CA SER A 100 -7.57 2.77 11.28
C SER A 100 -8.83 2.70 10.41
N ALA A 101 -10.00 2.49 11.02
CA ALA A 101 -11.28 2.47 10.30
C ALA A 101 -11.51 3.80 9.54
N GLY A 102 -11.12 3.85 8.26
CA GLY A 102 -11.23 5.02 7.38
C GLY A 102 -9.93 5.77 7.08
N GLY A 103 -8.81 5.47 7.76
CA GLY A 103 -7.51 6.12 7.53
C GLY A 103 -6.52 5.27 6.73
N PHE A 104 -5.55 5.93 6.10
CA PHE A 104 -4.41 5.31 5.39
C PHE A 104 -3.17 6.20 5.53
N ASP A 105 -1.99 5.58 5.49
CA ASP A 105 -0.73 6.32 5.39
C ASP A 105 -0.47 6.68 3.92
N MET A 106 0.09 7.87 3.66
CA MET A 106 0.52 8.26 2.32
C MET A 106 2.00 7.94 2.16
N LEU A 107 2.32 7.03 1.25
CA LEU A 107 3.69 6.68 0.90
C LEU A 107 3.99 7.15 -0.51
N VAL A 108 5.12 7.81 -0.69
CA VAL A 108 5.57 8.31 -1.99
C VAL A 108 6.66 7.39 -2.52
N ALA A 109 6.49 6.94 -3.77
CA ALA A 109 7.56 6.23 -4.46
C ALA A 109 8.68 7.19 -4.84
N ASP A 110 9.93 6.78 -4.67
CA ASP A 110 11.07 7.55 -5.17
C ASP A 110 11.11 7.58 -6.72
N GLU A 111 12.10 8.28 -7.28
CA GLU A 111 12.31 8.41 -8.73
C GLU A 111 12.58 7.06 -9.43
N SER A 112 12.98 6.03 -8.68
CA SER A 112 13.20 4.67 -9.18
C SER A 112 11.96 3.77 -9.04
N GLY A 113 10.87 4.29 -8.49
CA GLY A 113 9.66 3.52 -8.22
C GLY A 113 9.78 2.61 -6.99
N ARG A 114 10.61 2.97 -6.00
CA ARG A 114 10.72 2.28 -4.72
C ARG A 114 9.96 3.00 -3.62
N ILE A 115 9.29 2.25 -2.77
CA ILE A 115 8.55 2.74 -1.61
C ILE A 115 9.17 2.11 -0.37
N ALA A 116 9.74 2.94 0.50
CA ALA A 116 10.12 2.50 1.84
C ALA A 116 8.85 2.39 2.70
N LEU A 117 8.56 1.21 3.22
CA LEU A 117 7.40 1.03 4.10
C LEU A 117 7.65 1.65 5.47
N THR A 118 6.56 2.09 6.11
CA THR A 118 6.56 2.51 7.51
C THR A 118 6.75 1.32 8.44
N GLU A 119 6.80 1.59 9.75
CA GLU A 119 6.79 0.53 10.77
C GLU A 119 5.55 -0.36 10.64
N PHE A 120 5.71 -1.61 11.02
CA PHE A 120 4.56 -2.49 11.18
C PHE A 120 3.64 -1.91 12.26
N PRO A 121 2.32 -2.17 12.21
CA PRO A 121 1.39 -1.60 13.19
C PRO A 121 1.62 -2.03 14.65
N ASP A 122 2.48 -3.02 14.89
CA ASP A 122 2.93 -3.44 16.22
C ASP A 122 4.08 -2.57 16.78
N GLY A 123 4.56 -1.58 16.03
CA GLY A 123 5.45 -0.50 16.50
C GLY A 123 6.94 -0.84 16.50
N GLU A 124 7.33 -1.95 15.88
CA GLU A 124 8.72 -2.42 15.85
C GLU A 124 9.29 -2.43 14.42
N GLY A 125 10.63 -2.46 14.30
CA GLY A 125 11.32 -2.61 13.01
C GLY A 125 11.18 -4.01 12.37
N THR A 126 10.63 -4.97 13.12
CA THR A 126 10.38 -6.35 12.72
C THR A 126 8.98 -6.75 13.17
N SER A 127 8.22 -7.44 12.33
CA SER A 127 6.84 -7.83 12.62
C SER A 127 6.76 -8.83 13.78
N ALA A 128 5.96 -8.52 14.80
CA ALA A 128 5.70 -9.44 15.91
C ALA A 128 4.68 -10.52 15.53
N ILE A 129 3.85 -10.23 14.52
CA ILE A 129 2.79 -11.09 13.98
C ILE A 129 2.73 -10.97 12.46
N ASP A 130 1.91 -11.79 11.82
CA ASP A 130 1.67 -11.66 10.37
C ASP A 130 0.86 -10.40 10.06
N TRP A 131 1.18 -9.75 8.94
CA TRP A 131 0.51 -8.54 8.47
C TRP A 131 0.21 -8.61 6.97
N GLY A 132 -1.00 -8.22 6.59
CA GLY A 132 -1.33 -7.87 5.22
C GLY A 132 -1.16 -6.38 4.99
N LEU A 133 -0.81 -5.97 3.78
CA LEU A 133 -0.74 -4.57 3.38
C LEU A 133 -1.35 -4.39 1.99
N ARG A 134 -2.15 -3.34 1.86
CA ARG A 134 -2.64 -2.84 0.57
C ARG A 134 -1.97 -1.51 0.26
N LEU A 135 -1.45 -1.36 -0.96
CA LEU A 135 -1.08 -0.06 -1.53
C LEU A 135 -1.99 0.24 -2.72
N LYS A 136 -2.67 1.39 -2.70
CA LYS A 136 -3.50 1.87 -3.81
C LYS A 136 -2.94 3.20 -4.30
N ARG A 137 -2.59 3.31 -5.59
CA ARG A 137 -2.11 4.57 -6.17
C ARG A 137 -3.21 5.61 -6.07
N LEU A 138 -2.86 6.79 -5.58
CA LEU A 138 -3.73 7.95 -5.60
C LEU A 138 -3.57 8.65 -6.94
N GLU A 139 -4.69 9.08 -7.51
CA GLU A 139 -4.64 9.96 -8.67
C GLU A 139 -3.96 11.27 -8.25
N PRO A 140 -3.10 11.86 -9.10
CA PRO A 140 -2.60 13.20 -8.87
C PRO A 140 -3.80 14.12 -8.67
N LEU A 141 -3.74 14.99 -7.65
CA LEU A 141 -4.67 16.10 -7.57
C LEU A 141 -4.54 16.89 -8.88
N SER A 142 -5.58 16.87 -9.70
CA SER A 142 -5.61 17.64 -10.95
C SER A 142 -5.31 19.10 -10.62
N GLY A 143 -4.32 19.69 -11.31
CA GLY A 143 -3.87 21.08 -11.10
C GLY A 143 -4.95 22.15 -11.32
N ASP A 144 -6.14 21.76 -11.78
CA ASP A 144 -7.27 22.65 -12.02
C ASP A 144 -7.90 23.21 -10.72
N ALA A 145 -7.51 22.70 -9.54
CA ALA A 145 -8.04 23.17 -8.25
C ALA A 145 -7.32 24.42 -7.70
N GLU A 146 -6.10 24.75 -8.15
CA GLU A 146 -5.35 25.90 -7.61
C GLU A 146 -5.69 27.24 -8.30
N GLU A 147 -6.17 27.24 -9.54
CA GLU A 147 -6.51 28.49 -10.25
C GLU A 147 -7.84 29.11 -9.78
N SER A 148 -8.67 28.34 -9.06
CA SER A 148 -9.95 28.80 -8.49
C SER A 148 -9.81 29.66 -7.21
N LEU A 149 -8.61 29.78 -6.64
CA LEU A 149 -8.38 30.49 -5.37
C LEU A 149 -7.64 31.82 -5.53
N LEU A 150 -7.39 32.29 -6.76
CA LEU A 150 -6.94 33.67 -6.95
C LEU A 150 -8.10 34.62 -6.63
N PRO A 151 -7.95 35.53 -5.64
CA PRO A 151 -8.99 36.52 -5.38
C PRO A 151 -9.17 37.38 -6.64
N LEU A 152 -10.42 37.46 -7.11
CA LEU A 152 -10.84 38.43 -8.12
C LEU A 152 -10.27 39.80 -7.72
N SER A 153 -9.44 40.38 -8.58
CA SER A 153 -8.88 41.71 -8.35
C SER A 153 -10.02 42.69 -8.04
N PRO A 154 -9.92 43.54 -7.00
CA PRO A 154 -10.97 44.48 -6.70
C PRO A 154 -11.15 45.42 -7.91
N GLY A 155 -12.36 45.40 -8.46
CA GLY A 155 -12.74 46.22 -9.61
C GLY A 155 -12.46 47.70 -9.37
N VAL A 156 -11.89 48.33 -10.39
CA VAL A 156 -11.73 49.79 -10.48
C VAL A 156 -13.09 50.43 -10.26
N GLN A 157 -13.24 51.19 -9.18
CA GLN A 157 -14.38 52.08 -8.99
C GLN A 157 -14.21 53.30 -9.90
N GLU A 158 -15.01 53.36 -10.97
CA GLU A 158 -15.23 54.60 -11.71
C GLU A 158 -15.88 55.62 -10.76
N LYS A 159 -15.20 56.76 -10.56
CA LYS A 159 -15.75 57.90 -9.85
C LYS A 159 -16.75 58.62 -10.76
N PRO A 160 -17.94 59.00 -10.28
CA PRO A 160 -18.83 59.84 -11.05
C PRO A 160 -18.27 61.26 -11.12
N ASN A 161 -18.36 61.83 -12.32
CA ASN A 161 -17.95 63.19 -12.66
C ASN A 161 -18.85 64.20 -11.91
N GLN A 162 -18.25 65.10 -11.15
CA GLN A 162 -18.84 66.38 -10.73
C GLN A 162 -17.86 67.50 -11.05
#